data_AF-A0A158DQK1-F1
#
_entry.id   AF-A0A158DQK1-F1
#
_cell.length_a   1.000
_cell.length_b   1.000
_cell.length_c   1.000
_cell.angle_alpha   90.00
_cell.angle_beta   90.00
_cell.angle_gamma   90.00
#
_symmetry.space_group_name_H-M   'P 1'
#
loop_
_entity.id
_entity.type
_entity.pdbx_description
1 polymer ?
#
loop_
_entity_poly.entity_id
_entity_poly.type
_entity_poly.pdbx_seq_one_letter_code
_entity_poly.pdbx_strand_id
1 'polypeptide(L)' 'MGKRFGLDTPVSDRAAIELDGLIALLQLLGTEEVSGSFSQLDTVTQVAIFGALEDIARSAHTVIVEGAEVSHG' A
#
# COMPACT_ATOMS: atom_id res chain seq x y z
N MET A 1 -0.73 -29.55 24.82
CA MET A 1 -1.88 -29.54 23.90
C MET A 1 -1.76 -28.33 22.99
N GLY A 2 -1.29 -28.53 21.76
CA GLY A 2 -1.22 -27.47 20.75
C GLY A 2 -2.50 -27.44 19.94
N LYS A 3 -3.16 -26.28 19.89
CA LYS A 3 -4.09 -25.90 18.83
C LYS A 3 -3.90 -24.41 18.56
N ARG A 4 -2.88 -24.09 17.75
CA ARG A 4 -2.85 -22.83 17.01
C ARG A 4 -3.93 -22.97 15.94
N PHE A 5 -5.15 -22.58 16.28
CA PHE A 5 -6.21 -22.42 15.29
C PHE A 5 -5.71 -21.41 14.26
N GLY A 6 -5.57 -21.88 13.02
CA GLY A 6 -5.48 -21.00 11.88
C GLY A 6 -6.69 -20.09 11.89
N LEU A 7 -6.44 -18.79 11.88
CA LEU A 7 -7.39 -17.83 11.36
C LEU A 7 -6.82 -17.40 10.02
N ASP A 8 -7.16 -18.20 9.02
CA ASP A 8 -7.19 -17.82 7.62
C ASP A 8 -7.84 -16.45 7.47
N THR A 9 -7.11 -15.48 6.93
CA THR A 9 -7.73 -14.47 6.07
C THR A 9 -6.82 -14.23 4.87
N PRO A 10 -7.12 -14.78 3.67
CA PRO A 10 -6.40 -14.42 2.44
C PRO A 10 -6.49 -12.91 2.12
N VAL A 11 -7.44 -12.20 2.73
CA VAL A 11 -7.57 -10.74 2.66
C VAL A 11 -6.45 -10.03 3.43
N SER A 12 -5.98 -10.59 4.55
CA SER A 12 -4.91 -9.99 5.35
C SER A 12 -3.54 -10.11 4.66
N ASP A 13 -3.29 -11.20 3.95
CA ASP A 13 -2.06 -11.37 3.16
C ASP A 13 -2.03 -10.41 1.95
N ARG A 14 -3.17 -10.23 1.27
CA ARG A 14 -3.26 -9.27 0.16
C ARG A 14 -3.12 -7.83 0.64
N ALA A 15 -3.78 -7.47 1.74
CA ALA A 15 -3.61 -6.15 2.37
C ALA A 15 -2.15 -5.91 2.76
N ALA A 16 -1.49 -6.90 3.35
CA ALA A 16 -0.08 -6.81 3.73
C ALA A 16 0.83 -6.61 2.50
N ILE A 17 0.60 -7.34 1.42
CA ILE A 17 1.36 -7.19 0.17
C ILE A 17 1.16 -5.79 -0.46
N GLU A 18 -0.08 -5.28 -0.49
CA GLU A 18 -0.36 -3.94 -1.02
C GLU A 18 0.25 -2.84 -0.14
N LEU A 19 0.22 -3.01 1.19
CA LEU A 19 0.83 -2.07 2.14
C LEU A 19 2.37 -2.09 2.08
N ASP A 20 2.99 -3.27 2.00
CA ASP A 20 4.45 -3.42 1.83
C ASP A 20 4.91 -2.78 0.51
N GLY A 21 4.14 -2.94 -0.56
CA GLY A 21 4.38 -2.28 -1.85
C GLY A 21 4.32 -0.76 -1.73
N LEU A 22 3.33 -0.22 -1.01
CA LEU A 22 3.22 1.23 -0.77
C LEU A 22 4.40 1.75 0.07
N ILE A 23 4.79 1.03 1.13
CA ILE A 23 5.93 1.39 1.97
C ILE A 23 7.23 1.43 1.14
N ALA A 24 7.47 0.43 0.29
CA ALA A 24 8.65 0.38 -0.56
C ALA A 24 8.68 1.56 -1.56
N LEU A 25 7.54 1.93 -2.14
CA LEU A 25 7.43 3.09 -3.03
C LEU A 25 7.71 4.41 -2.29
N LEU A 26 7.16 4.58 -1.09
CA LEU A 26 7.39 5.78 -0.28
C LEU A 26 8.85 5.90 0.17
N GLN A 27 9.48 4.78 0.55
CA GLN A 27 10.89 4.74 0.89
C GLN A 27 11.77 5.12 -0.31
N LEU A 28 11.43 4.61 -1.50
CA LEU A 28 12.12 4.95 -2.74
C LEU A 28 12.01 6.44 -3.06
N LEU A 29 10.80 7.01 -2.96
CA LEU A 29 10.55 8.45 -3.12
C LEU A 29 11.32 9.32 -2.12
N GLY A 30 11.57 8.81 -0.92
CA GLY A 30 12.36 9.49 0.10
C GLY A 30 13.87 9.52 -0.17
N THR A 31 14.36 8.83 -1.20
CA THR A 31 15.78 8.88 -1.57
C THR A 31 16.11 10.17 -2.34
N GLU A 32 17.30 10.72 -2.13
CA GLU A 32 17.75 11.96 -2.82
C GLU A 32 17.80 11.80 -4.34
N GLU A 33 18.16 10.62 -4.84
CA GLU A 33 18.22 10.33 -6.27
C GLU A 33 16.84 10.36 -6.94
N VAL A 34 15.85 9.75 -6.29
CA VAL A 34 14.48 9.66 -6.82
C VAL A 34 13.74 10.98 -6.63
N SER A 35 13.89 11.64 -5.48
CA SER A 35 13.32 12.97 -5.27
C SER A 35 13.94 14.03 -6.19
N GLY A 36 15.25 13.94 -6.45
CA GLY A 36 15.93 14.76 -7.46
C GLY A 36 15.36 14.54 -8.86
N SER A 37 15.23 13.29 -9.29
CA SER A 37 14.63 12.94 -10.59
C SER A 37 13.16 13.36 -10.68
N PHE A 38 12.40 13.19 -9.59
CA PHE A 38 11.00 13.58 -9.51
C PHE A 38 10.81 15.09 -9.65
N SER A 39 11.70 15.88 -9.02
CA SER A 39 11.66 17.34 -9.11
C SER A 39 11.92 17.89 -10.51
N GLN A 40 12.57 17.10 -11.37
CA GLN A 40 12.85 17.45 -12.77
C GLN A 40 11.70 17.14 -13.73
N LEU A 41 10.69 16.40 -13.28
CA LEU A 41 9.49 16.12 -14.08
C LEU A 41 8.62 17.38 -14.20
N ASP A 42 7.84 17.47 -15.26
CA ASP A 42 6.82 18.51 -15.37
C ASP A 42 5.70 18.30 -14.33
N THR A 43 4.99 19.37 -14.00
CA THR A 43 3.95 19.36 -12.96
C THR A 43 2.83 18.35 -13.26
N VAL A 44 2.45 18.16 -14.52
CA VAL A 44 1.37 17.22 -14.87
C VAL A 44 1.81 15.79 -14.58
N THR A 45 3.05 15.44 -14.94
CA THR A 45 3.63 14.13 -14.64
C THR A 45 3.78 13.91 -13.13
N GLN A 46 4.23 14.92 -12.37
CA GLN A 46 4.32 14.82 -10.91
C GLN A 46 2.94 14.55 -10.27
N VAL A 47 1.91 15.28 -10.71
CA VAL A 47 0.53 15.09 -10.23
C VAL A 47 0.00 13.70 -10.59
N ALA A 48 0.29 13.19 -11.80
CA ALA A 48 -0.12 11.86 -12.20
C ALA A 48 0.50 10.76 -11.32
N ILE A 49 1.79 10.90 -10.96
CA ILE A 49 2.47 9.98 -10.05
C ILE A 49 1.85 10.03 -8.64
N PHE A 50 1.57 11.24 -8.11
CA PHE A 50 0.90 11.37 -6.83
C PHE A 50 -0.51 10.76 -6.84
N GLY A 51 -1.27 10.95 -7.92
CA GLY A 51 -2.59 10.33 -8.07
C GLY A 51 -2.52 8.80 -8.05
N ALA A 52 -1.54 8.21 -8.74
CA ALA A 52 -1.32 6.77 -8.71
C ALA A 52 -0.97 6.24 -7.31
N LEU A 53 -0.16 6.98 -6.55
CA LEU A 53 0.15 6.63 -5.15
C LEU A 53 -1.08 6.73 -4.25
N GLU A 54 -1.92 7.75 -4.44
CA GLU A 54 -3.17 7.91 -3.70
C GLU A 54 -4.13 6.75 -3.98
N ASP A 55 -4.26 6.32 -5.24
CA ASP A 55 -5.11 5.20 -5.62
C ASP A 55 -4.62 3.88 -5.01
N ILE A 56 -3.31 3.63 -4.97
CA ILE A 56 -2.72 2.46 -4.28
C ILE A 56 -3.01 2.51 -2.78
N ALA A 57 -2.81 3.67 -2.14
CA ALA A 57 -3.10 3.83 -0.72
C ALA A 57 -4.58 3.62 -0.40
N ARG A 58 -5.47 4.10 -1.26
CA ARG A 58 -6.92 3.89 -1.13
C ARG A 58 -7.29 2.43 -1.30
N SER A 59 -6.71 1.72 -2.28
CA SER A 59 -6.89 0.27 -2.46
C SER A 59 -6.48 -0.49 -1.20
N ALA A 60 -5.27 -0.24 -0.71
CA ALA A 60 -4.78 -0.90 0.51
C ALA A 60 -5.69 -0.63 1.71
N HIS A 61 -6.14 0.61 1.89
CA HIS A 61 -7.08 0.97 2.95
C HIS A 61 -8.42 0.23 2.83
N THR A 62 -9.00 0.17 1.63
CA THR A 62 -10.24 -0.56 1.37
C THR A 62 -10.08 -2.04 1.69
N VAL A 63 -8.99 -2.69 1.25
CA VAL A 63 -8.74 -4.12 1.55
C VAL A 63 -8.59 -4.36 3.06
N ILE A 64 -7.93 -3.44 3.79
CA ILE A 64 -7.79 -3.52 5.25
C ILE A 64 -9.16 -3.37 5.95
N VAL A 65 -9.96 -2.38 5.55
CA VAL A 65 -11.27 -2.09 6.18
C VAL A 65 -12.26 -3.21 5.88
N GLU A 66 -12.41 -3.60 4.61
CA GLU A 66 -13.32 -4.69 4.22
C GLU A 66 -12.86 -6.02 4.81
N GLY A 67 -11.54 -6.29 4.86
CA GLY A 67 -10.98 -7.47 5.53
C GLY A 67 -11.23 -7.53 7.03
N ALA A 68 -11.29 -6.38 7.71
CA ALA A 68 -11.62 -6.31 9.12
C ALA A 68 -13.11 -6.59 9.40
N GLU A 69 -14.01 -6.22 8.48
CA GLU A 69 -15.45 -6.46 8.61
C GLU A 69 -15.80 -7.95 8.48
N VAL A 70 -15.10 -8.72 7.62
CA VAL A 70 -15.34 -10.17 7.47
C VAL A 70 -14.79 -11.00 8.64
N SER A 71 -13.80 -10.48 9.38
CA SER A 71 -13.17 -11.21 10.49
C SER A 71 -13.95 -11.12 11.83
N HIS A 72 -14.98 -10.27 11.90
CA HIS A 72 -15.80 -10.04 13.10
C HIS A 72 -17.27 -10.47 12.96
N GLY A 73 -17.66 -11.07 11.82
CA GLY A 73 -19.00 -11.57 11.53
C GLY A 73 -19.17 -13.07 11.77
#